data_AF-A0A4R6BSL1-F1
#
_entry.id   AF-A0A4R6BSL1-F1
#
_cell.length_a   1.000
_cell.length_b   1.000
_cell.length_c   1.000
_cell.angle_alpha   90.00
_cell.angle_beta   90.00
_cell.angle_gamma   90.00
#
_symmetry.space_group_name_H-M   'P 1'
#
loop_
_entity.id
_entity.type
_entity.pdbx_description
1 polymer ?
#
loop_
_entity_poly.entity_id
_entity_poly.type
_entity_poly.pdbx_seq_one_letter_code
_entity_poly.pdbx_strand_id
1 'polypeptide(L)'
;MIQSVNHLTFSVSNLKNSKYFYEHILEGELVYESDRTVYLILGGVWIALNEERTIPRHEIKYSYTHIAFTINESDYQYWYDKLIKYRVTLVLHK
;
A
#
# COMPACT_ATOMS: atom_id res chain seq x y z
N MET A 1 -15.17 -23.21 5.73
CA MET A 1 -14.36 -23.15 4.49
C MET A 1 -14.00 -21.69 4.22
N ILE A 2 -12.82 -21.45 3.64
CA ILE A 2 -12.36 -20.09 3.26
C ILE A 2 -13.10 -19.66 1.98
N GLN A 3 -13.52 -18.39 1.90
CA GLN A 3 -14.33 -17.86 0.79
C GLN A 3 -13.57 -16.89 -0.12
N SER A 4 -12.81 -15.96 0.45
CA SER A 4 -12.08 -14.93 -0.29
C SER A 4 -11.05 -14.24 0.63
N VAL A 5 -10.26 -13.34 0.06
CA VAL A 5 -9.55 -12.33 0.85
C VAL A 5 -10.58 -11.39 1.45
N ASN A 6 -10.54 -11.20 2.78
CA ASN A 6 -11.42 -10.27 3.47
C ASN A 6 -10.79 -8.88 3.56
N HIS A 7 -9.55 -8.80 4.03
CA HIS A 7 -8.77 -7.57 4.12
C HIS A 7 -7.27 -7.89 4.17
N LEU A 8 -6.46 -6.85 3.98
CA LEU A 8 -5.01 -6.88 4.19
C LEU A 8 -4.64 -5.84 5.24
N THR A 9 -3.82 -6.23 6.22
CA THR A 9 -3.34 -5.32 7.26
C THR A 9 -1.85 -5.11 7.12
N PHE A 10 -1.44 -3.84 7.02
CA PHE A 10 -0.05 -3.43 7.04
C PHE A 10 0.27 -2.70 8.33
N SER A 11 1.26 -3.22 9.06
CA SER A 11 1.93 -2.45 10.10
C SER A 11 2.78 -1.36 9.45
N VAL A 12 2.64 -0.11 9.88
CA VAL A 12 3.35 1.06 9.33
C VAL A 12 4.09 1.83 10.42
N SER A 13 5.27 2.39 10.12
CA SER A 13 6.05 3.14 11.13
C SER A 13 5.58 4.58 11.31
N ASN A 14 4.87 5.14 10.33
CA ASN A 14 4.32 6.48 10.36
C ASN A 14 2.99 6.50 9.59
N LEU A 15 1.88 6.65 10.32
CA LEU A 15 0.55 6.54 9.74
C LEU A 15 0.28 7.63 8.71
N LYS A 16 0.74 8.86 8.96
CA LYS A 16 0.53 10.01 8.06
C LYS A 16 1.17 9.79 6.69
N ASN A 17 2.43 9.34 6.67
CA ASN A 17 3.15 9.08 5.44
C ASN A 17 2.55 7.89 4.68
N SER A 18 2.18 6.82 5.40
CA SER A 18 1.56 5.65 4.79
C SER A 18 0.16 5.95 4.26
N LYS A 19 -0.67 6.69 5.00
CA LYS A 19 -1.97 7.17 4.51
C LYS A 19 -1.78 7.95 3.21
N TYR A 20 -0.86 8.91 3.17
CA TYR A 20 -0.58 9.67 1.93
C TYR A 20 -0.21 8.76 0.76
N PHE A 21 0.59 7.72 0.99
CA PHE A 21 0.95 6.75 -0.04
C PHE A 21 -0.26 5.95 -0.53
N TYR A 22 -1.03 5.33 0.36
CA TYR A 22 -2.14 4.46 -0.03
C TYR A 22 -3.37 5.24 -0.55
N GLU A 23 -3.67 6.40 0.02
CA GLU A 23 -4.82 7.23 -0.37
C GLU A 23 -4.52 8.06 -1.62
N HIS A 24 -3.45 8.87 -1.59
CA HIS A 24 -3.21 9.87 -2.63
C HIS A 24 -2.40 9.33 -3.82
N ILE A 25 -1.33 8.57 -3.53
CA ILE A 25 -0.47 8.04 -4.58
C ILE A 25 -1.13 6.83 -5.25
N LEU A 26 -1.61 5.86 -4.47
CA LEU A 26 -2.28 4.66 -4.99
C LEU A 26 -3.79 4.83 -5.22
N GLU A 27 -4.36 6.00 -4.94
CA GLU A 27 -5.79 6.30 -5.19
C GLU A 27 -6.76 5.40 -4.40
N GLY A 28 -6.36 4.99 -3.20
CA GLY A 28 -7.24 4.28 -2.26
C GLY A 28 -8.30 5.22 -1.68
N GLU A 29 -9.53 4.75 -1.60
CA GLU A 29 -10.65 5.48 -1.01
C GLU A 29 -10.58 5.39 0.52
N LEU A 30 -10.44 6.52 1.22
CA LEU A 30 -10.45 6.57 2.68
C LEU A 30 -11.85 6.25 3.23
N VAL A 31 -11.93 5.25 4.12
CA VAL A 31 -13.18 4.83 4.76
C VAL A 31 -13.23 5.23 6.23
N TYR A 32 -12.08 5.17 6.92
CA TYR A 32 -11.98 5.46 8.33
C TYR A 32 -10.57 5.91 8.70
N GLU A 33 -10.48 6.79 9.69
CA GLU A 33 -9.21 7.26 10.24
C GLU A 33 -9.34 7.48 11.75
N SER A 34 -8.28 7.10 12.47
CA SER A 34 -8.03 7.41 13.87
C SER A 34 -6.56 7.78 14.06
N ASP A 35 -6.18 8.09 15.31
CA ASP A 35 -4.80 8.42 15.66
C ASP A 35 -3.77 7.33 15.32
N ARG A 36 -4.21 6.07 15.19
CA ARG A 36 -3.31 4.91 14.98
C ARG A 36 -3.72 3.98 13.84
N THR A 37 -4.88 4.19 13.25
CA THR A 37 -5.44 3.29 12.24
C THR A 37 -6.07 4.05 11.09
N VAL A 38 -5.84 3.57 9.86
CA VAL A 38 -6.52 4.05 8.66
C VAL A 38 -7.08 2.84 7.91
N TYR A 39 -8.33 2.93 7.46
CA TYR A 39 -8.94 1.95 6.55
C TYR A 39 -9.20 2.59 5.20
N LEU A 40 -8.83 1.87 4.13
CA LEU A 40 -9.06 2.27 2.75
C LEU A 40 -9.68 1.12 1.94
N ILE A 41 -10.35 1.45 0.84
CA ILE A 41 -10.61 0.51 -0.25
C ILE A 41 -9.64 0.81 -1.38
N LEU A 42 -8.85 -0.19 -1.79
CA LEU A 42 -7.92 -0.09 -2.93
C LEU A 42 -8.15 -1.25 -3.88
N GLY A 43 -8.56 -0.96 -5.12
CA GLY A 43 -8.87 -2.00 -6.12
C GLY A 43 -9.94 -3.00 -5.65
N GLY A 44 -10.90 -2.55 -4.84
CA GLY A 44 -11.94 -3.40 -4.25
C GLY A 44 -11.50 -4.21 -3.02
N VAL A 45 -10.26 -4.06 -2.56
CA VAL A 45 -9.74 -4.74 -1.36
C VAL A 45 -9.75 -3.79 -0.17
N TRP A 46 -10.24 -4.26 0.98
CA TRP A 46 -10.12 -3.53 2.24
C TRP A 46 -8.68 -3.58 2.76
N ILE A 47 -8.05 -2.41 2.87
CA ILE A 47 -6.71 -2.22 3.40
C ILE A 47 -6.79 -1.56 4.78
N ALA A 48 -6.10 -2.13 5.75
CA ALA A 48 -5.91 -1.56 7.07
C ALA A 48 -4.44 -1.18 7.29
N LEU A 49 -4.19 0.05 7.75
CA LEU A 49 -2.88 0.53 8.16
C LEU A 49 -2.88 0.71 9.68
N ASN A 50 -2.00 0.03 10.40
CA ASN A 50 -1.86 0.16 11.86
C ASN A 50 -0.47 0.67 12.23
N GLU A 51 -0.39 1.75 13.01
CA GLU A 51 0.89 2.36 13.34
C GLU A 51 1.66 1.59 14.43
N GLU A 52 2.84 1.08 14.07
CA GLU A 52 3.81 0.47 14.98
C GLU A 52 5.20 1.10 14.75
N ARG A 53 5.53 2.09 15.59
CA ARG A 53 6.67 2.99 15.40
C ARG A 53 8.03 2.36 15.68
N THR A 54 8.09 1.36 16.56
CA THR A 54 9.35 0.90 17.17
C THR A 54 9.79 -0.49 16.71
N ILE A 55 9.00 -1.18 15.88
CA ILE A 55 9.38 -2.51 15.39
C ILE A 55 10.49 -2.42 14.33
N PRO A 56 11.47 -3.34 14.31
CA PRO A 56 12.48 -3.40 13.26
C PRO A 56 11.85 -3.72 11.89
N ARG A 57 12.31 -3.05 10.81
CA ARG A 57 11.79 -3.22 9.43
C ARG A 57 12.87 -3.51 8.38
N HIS A 58 14.03 -3.98 8.82
CA HIS A 58 15.21 -4.13 7.95
C HIS A 58 15.26 -5.48 7.21
N GLU A 59 14.51 -6.48 7.65
CA GLU A 59 14.56 -7.85 7.09
C GLU A 59 13.72 -8.01 5.82
N ILE A 60 12.67 -7.19 5.64
CA ILE A 60 11.72 -7.35 4.53
C ILE A 60 12.37 -7.24 3.15
N LYS A 61 13.51 -6.52 3.05
CA LYS A 61 14.30 -6.38 1.82
C LYS A 61 14.96 -7.69 1.35
N TYR A 62 15.02 -8.70 2.21
CA TYR A 62 15.55 -10.02 1.89
C TYR A 62 14.46 -11.01 1.48
N SER A 63 13.18 -10.61 1.58
CA SER A 63 12.04 -11.42 1.14
C SER A 63 11.56 -10.99 -0.25
N TYR A 64 10.93 -11.94 -0.95
CA TYR A 64 10.23 -11.68 -2.20
C TYR A 64 8.70 -11.53 -2.02
N THR A 65 8.22 -11.54 -0.78
CA THR A 65 6.78 -11.36 -0.50
C THR A 65 6.31 -10.00 -1.01
N HIS A 66 5.38 -10.02 -1.96
CA HIS A 66 4.77 -8.83 -2.54
C HIS A 66 3.28 -9.07 -2.82
N ILE A 67 2.56 -7.98 -3.06
CA ILE A 67 1.15 -7.97 -3.44
C ILE A 67 1.07 -7.20 -4.76
N ALA A 68 0.37 -7.78 -5.74
CA ALA A 68 0.13 -7.15 -7.02
C ALA A 68 -1.33 -6.71 -7.13
N PHE A 69 -1.54 -5.50 -7.64
CA PHE A 69 -2.84 -5.01 -8.07
C PHE A 69 -2.86 -4.97 -9.60
N THR A 70 -3.96 -5.43 -10.20
CA THR A 70 -4.13 -5.39 -11.65
C THR A 70 -4.42 -3.96 -12.11
N ILE A 71 -3.75 -3.54 -13.18
CA ILE A 71 -4.03 -2.29 -13.91
C ILE A 71 -4.32 -2.63 -15.38
N ASN A 72 -5.00 -1.75 -16.11
CA ASN A 72 -5.09 -1.90 -17.57
C ASN A 72 -3.74 -1.57 -18.20
N GLU A 73 -3.43 -2.22 -19.33
CA GLU A 73 -2.20 -1.96 -20.09
C GLU A 73 -2.11 -0.50 -20.56
N SER A 74 -3.25 0.10 -20.94
CA SER A 74 -3.34 1.51 -21.34
C SER A 74 -2.93 2.49 -20.23
N ASP A 75 -3.01 2.07 -18.98
CA ASP A 75 -2.76 2.93 -17.81
C ASP A 75 -1.30 2.80 -17.32
N TYR A 76 -0.48 1.96 -17.96
CA TYR A 76 0.89 1.68 -17.54
C TYR A 76 1.73 2.96 -17.42
N GLN A 77 1.73 3.79 -18.48
CA GLN A 77 2.55 5.00 -18.51
C GLN A 77 2.10 6.01 -17.44
N TYR A 78 0.79 6.13 -17.23
CA TYR A 78 0.23 6.97 -16.18
C TYR A 78 0.75 6.57 -14.80
N TRP A 79 0.68 5.28 -14.46
CA TRP A 79 1.15 4.78 -13.17
C TRP A 79 2.66 4.93 -13.02
N TYR A 80 3.43 4.59 -14.05
CA TYR A 80 4.88 4.74 -14.04
C TYR A 80 5.29 6.20 -13.75
N ASP A 81 4.73 7.16 -14.49
CA ASP A 81 5.05 8.58 -14.33
C ASP A 81 4.59 9.12 -12.97
N LYS A 82 3.43 8.67 -12.48
CA LYS A 82 2.92 9.04 -11.16
C LYS A 82 3.85 8.56 -10.05
N LEU A 83 4.30 7.31 -10.09
CA LEU A 83 5.23 6.75 -9.10
C LEU A 83 6.58 7.47 -9.12
N ILE A 84 7.11 7.80 -10.30
CA ILE A 84 8.33 8.61 -10.45
C ILE A 84 8.14 10.02 -9.88
N LYS A 85 7.03 10.69 -10.22
CA LYS A 85 6.70 12.04 -9.74
C LYS A 85 6.69 12.13 -8.22
N TYR A 86 6.13 11.11 -7.55
CA TYR A 86 6.08 11.05 -6.08
C TYR A 86 7.31 10.38 -5.44
N ARG A 87 8.35 10.08 -6.23
CA ARG A 87 9.61 9.48 -5.77
C ARG A 87 9.41 8.15 -5.03
N VAL A 88 8.45 7.35 -5.48
CA VAL A 88 8.27 6.00 -4.97
C VAL A 88 9.46 5.15 -5.42
N THR A 89 9.99 4.32 -4.51
CA THR A 89 11.07 3.38 -4.84
C THR A 89 10.55 2.33 -5.82
N LEU A 90 11.07 2.34 -7.05
CA LEU A 90 10.83 1.28 -8.02
C LEU A 90 11.87 0.17 -7.83
N VAL A 91 11.39 -1.07 -7.68
CA VAL A 91 12.26 -2.24 -7.59
C VAL A 91 12.31 -2.89 -8.97
N LEU A 92 13.49 -2.94 -9.56
CA LEU A 92 13.71 -3.69 -10.80
C LEU A 92 13.84 -5.17 -10.45
N HIS A 93 12.88 -5.97 -10.91
CA HIS A 93 13.02 -7.42 -10.90
C HIS A 93 14.19 -7.76 -11.85
N LYS A 94 15.25 -8.36 -11.30
CA LYS A 94 16.29 -9.04 -12.08
C LYS A 94 15.84 -10.46 -12.40
#